data_AF-A0A069DM77-F1
#
_entry.id   AF-A0A069DM77-F1
#
_cell.length_a   1.000
_cell.length_b   1.000
_cell.length_c   1.000
_cell.angle_alpha   90.00
_cell.angle_beta   90.00
_cell.angle_gamma   90.00
#
_symmetry.space_group_name_H-M   'P 1'
#
loop_
_entity.id
_entity.type
_entity.pdbx_description
1 polymer ?
#
loop_
_entity_poly.entity_id
_entity_poly.type
_entity_poly.pdbx_seq_one_letter_code
_entity_poly.pdbx_strand_id
1 'polypeptide(L)'
;MIITKESLLSHDTIYIFGYGSLIWKPDIEYTKRFIAYLSGHERRFWQGSPHHRGNVQKPGRVLTLKQSPGGRVWGVVYEVKGKDKIKTACDRLYVREQSIGCYDMKMLPVYSKDSAAFHGKPIPAIIYYATPHNPNYTGDEGEEKIAKIIATSHGVSGHNIEYLFRLVDFMRESLPNESEPHLYTLDSLVRTKVGLCCKTPLSWRLLLQCDDRFRRIVGSGKENVRRTLSSEDEQNKSSMAVCT
;
A
#
# COMPACT_ATOMS: atom_id res chain seq x y z
N MET A 1 15.68 7.92 -16.89
CA MET A 1 16.62 8.55 -15.96
C MET A 1 16.57 7.77 -14.66
N ILE A 2 17.70 7.26 -14.17
CA ILE A 2 17.76 6.59 -12.86
C ILE A 2 17.71 7.70 -11.81
N ILE A 3 16.72 7.66 -10.93
CA ILE A 3 16.57 8.65 -9.88
C ILE A 3 17.29 8.13 -8.66
N THR A 4 18.27 8.89 -8.19
CA THR A 4 18.98 8.59 -6.95
C THR A 4 18.49 9.52 -5.85
N LYS A 5 18.70 9.11 -4.60
CA LYS A 5 18.38 9.95 -3.44
C LYS A 5 19.11 11.28 -3.49
N GLU A 6 20.36 11.29 -3.95
CA GLU A 6 21.17 12.50 -4.12
C GLU A 6 20.53 13.46 -5.12
N SER A 7 19.98 12.93 -6.23
CA SER A 7 19.27 13.75 -7.22
C SER A 7 17.97 14.35 -6.66
N LEU A 8 17.33 13.72 -5.68
CA LEU A 8 16.14 14.28 -5.03
C LEU A 8 16.51 15.41 -4.06
N LEU A 9 17.66 15.31 -3.39
CA LEU A 9 18.14 16.32 -2.44
C LEU A 9 18.64 17.61 -3.09
N SER A 10 18.88 17.60 -4.41
CA SER A 10 19.19 18.82 -5.17
C SER A 10 17.95 19.70 -5.41
N HIS A 11 16.74 19.20 -5.12
CA HIS A 11 15.49 19.94 -5.29
C HIS A 11 15.01 20.49 -3.94
N ASP A 12 14.43 21.70 -3.96
CA ASP A 12 13.81 22.28 -2.75
C ASP A 12 12.37 21.80 -2.54
N THR A 13 11.76 21.17 -3.55
CA THR A 13 10.42 20.59 -3.50
C THR A 13 10.39 19.30 -4.31
N ILE A 14 9.81 18.24 -3.74
CA ILE A 14 9.48 17.01 -4.46
C ILE A 14 8.00 16.65 -4.25
N TYR A 15 7.48 15.85 -5.17
CA TYR A 15 6.13 15.28 -5.08
C TYR A 15 6.22 13.77 -5.00
N ILE A 16 5.45 13.15 -4.09
CA ILE A 16 5.41 11.71 -3.89
C ILE A 16 3.98 11.24 -4.13
N PHE A 17 3.79 10.31 -5.07
CA PHE A 17 2.48 9.77 -5.40
C PHE A 17 2.26 8.40 -4.74
N GLY A 18 1.27 8.33 -3.87
CA GLY A 18 0.81 7.12 -3.22
C GLY A 18 -0.43 6.54 -3.88
N TYR A 19 -0.32 5.34 -4.44
CA TYR A 19 -1.46 4.57 -4.97
C TYR A 19 -1.86 3.37 -4.09
N GLY A 20 -1.11 3.12 -3.02
CA GLY A 20 -1.30 2.03 -2.06
C GLY A 20 -1.46 2.54 -0.63
N SER A 21 -0.73 1.93 0.31
CA SER A 21 -0.77 2.28 1.75
C SER A 21 -0.50 3.74 2.08
N LEU A 22 0.29 4.44 1.25
CA LEU A 22 0.55 5.87 1.41
C LEU A 22 -0.72 6.72 1.43
N ILE A 23 -1.82 6.28 0.79
CA ILE A 23 -3.11 7.00 0.76
C ILE A 23 -3.63 7.30 2.18
N TRP A 24 -3.50 6.36 3.12
CA TRP A 24 -3.98 6.56 4.50
C TRP A 24 -2.85 6.59 5.54
N LYS A 25 -1.67 6.07 5.19
CA LYS A 25 -0.52 5.97 6.08
C LYS A 25 0.72 6.50 5.35
N PRO A 26 0.85 7.83 5.20
CA PRO A 26 1.99 8.42 4.50
C PRO A 26 3.30 8.28 5.28
N ASP A 27 3.27 8.36 6.61
CA ASP A 27 4.44 8.32 7.52
C ASP A 27 5.60 9.28 7.14
N ILE A 28 5.30 10.33 6.38
CA ILE A 28 6.23 11.39 5.96
C ILE A 28 5.68 12.75 6.35
N GLU A 29 6.57 13.70 6.57
CA GLU A 29 6.19 15.10 6.68
C GLU A 29 5.96 15.69 5.29
N TYR A 30 4.87 16.43 5.12
CA TYR A 30 4.50 17.06 3.85
C TYR A 30 3.86 18.43 4.10
N THR A 31 3.96 19.30 3.11
CA THR A 31 3.41 20.66 3.14
C THR A 31 1.98 20.68 2.60
N LYS A 32 1.71 19.88 1.55
CA LYS A 32 0.39 19.78 0.92
C LYS A 32 0.09 18.35 0.52
N ARG A 33 -1.19 17.97 0.54
CA ARG A 33 -1.66 16.73 -0.09
C ARG A 33 -2.88 17.00 -0.98
N PHE A 34 -3.00 16.27 -2.08
CA PHE A 34 -4.14 16.37 -2.98
C PHE A 34 -4.34 15.07 -3.77
N ILE A 35 -5.57 14.84 -4.26
CA ILE A 35 -5.88 13.67 -5.07
C ILE A 35 -5.38 13.89 -6.50
N ALA A 36 -4.75 12.87 -7.06
CA ALA A 36 -4.24 12.87 -8.42
C ALA A 36 -4.37 11.48 -9.04
N TYR A 37 -4.08 11.38 -10.34
CA TYR A 37 -3.97 10.10 -11.03
C TYR A 37 -2.69 9.97 -11.85
N LEU A 38 -2.24 8.72 -11.98
CA LEU A 38 -1.24 8.29 -12.95
C LEU A 38 -1.98 7.69 -14.16
N SER A 39 -1.63 8.12 -15.38
CA SER A 39 -2.18 7.56 -16.62
C SER A 39 -1.31 6.41 -17.16
N GLY A 40 -1.89 5.57 -18.03
CA GLY A 40 -1.20 4.47 -18.70
C GLY A 40 -0.92 3.26 -17.81
N HIS A 41 -1.54 3.19 -16.64
CA HIS A 41 -1.31 2.14 -15.65
C HIS A 41 -2.61 1.70 -15.00
N GLU A 42 -2.57 0.50 -14.44
CA GLU A 42 -3.59 -0.06 -13.56
C GLU A 42 -2.91 -0.61 -12.31
N ARG A 43 -3.61 -0.55 -11.17
CA ARG A 43 -3.11 -1.16 -9.93
C ARG A 43 -3.58 -2.60 -9.83
N ARG A 44 -2.70 -3.49 -9.38
CA ARG A 44 -2.98 -4.92 -9.23
C ARG A 44 -2.44 -5.46 -7.92
N PHE A 45 -3.17 -6.38 -7.30
CA PHE A 45 -2.76 -7.08 -6.07
C PHE A 45 -1.75 -8.22 -6.36
N TRP A 46 -0.74 -7.92 -7.16
CA TRP A 46 0.23 -8.89 -7.71
C TRP A 46 1.60 -8.82 -7.03
N GLN A 47 1.65 -8.16 -5.88
CA GLN A 47 2.85 -8.08 -5.06
C GLN A 47 2.64 -8.81 -3.74
N GLY A 48 3.50 -9.78 -3.47
CA GLY A 48 3.60 -10.48 -2.19
C GLY A 48 4.05 -9.55 -1.07
N SER A 49 3.49 -9.74 0.13
CA SER A 49 3.89 -9.00 1.33
C SER A 49 4.28 -9.97 2.45
N PRO A 50 5.54 -10.42 2.49
CA PRO A 50 6.01 -11.40 3.49
C PRO A 50 6.30 -10.79 4.88
N HIS A 51 6.10 -9.47 5.05
CA HIS A 51 6.37 -8.80 6.34
C HIS A 51 5.18 -7.95 6.82
N HIS A 52 4.69 -7.03 5.98
CA HIS A 52 3.70 -6.04 6.42
C HIS A 52 2.28 -6.61 6.56
N ARG A 53 1.81 -7.31 5.51
CA ARG A 53 0.42 -7.80 5.42
C ARG A 53 0.33 -9.34 5.41
N GLY A 54 1.46 -10.01 5.57
CA GLY A 54 1.59 -11.45 5.73
C GLY A 54 2.88 -11.77 6.47
N ASN A 55 3.32 -13.02 6.37
CA ASN A 55 4.61 -13.49 6.87
C ASN A 55 5.33 -14.30 5.77
N VAL A 56 6.55 -14.78 6.05
CA VAL A 56 7.38 -15.52 5.08
C VAL A 56 6.67 -16.78 4.58
N GLN A 57 5.95 -17.50 5.44
CA GLN A 57 5.25 -18.74 5.10
C GLN A 57 3.94 -18.48 4.34
N LYS A 58 3.27 -17.36 4.66
CA LYS A 58 1.98 -16.96 4.11
C LYS A 58 2.01 -15.47 3.76
N PRO A 59 2.66 -15.10 2.64
CA PRO A 59 2.76 -13.71 2.24
C PRO A 59 1.39 -13.15 1.88
N GLY A 60 1.13 -11.92 2.32
CA GLY A 60 -0.06 -11.18 1.92
C GLY A 60 -0.02 -10.78 0.45
N ARG A 61 -1.03 -10.04 0.01
CA ARG A 61 -1.07 -9.36 -1.30
C ARG A 61 -1.24 -7.86 -1.10
N VAL A 62 -0.40 -7.08 -1.78
CA VAL A 62 -0.42 -5.61 -1.83
C VAL A 62 -0.34 -5.14 -3.29
N LEU A 63 -0.45 -3.83 -3.50
CA LEU A 63 -0.54 -3.28 -4.86
C LEU A 63 0.82 -3.12 -5.53
N THR A 64 0.86 -3.44 -6.82
CA THR A 64 1.85 -2.94 -7.78
C THR A 64 1.15 -2.30 -8.99
N LEU A 65 1.92 -1.73 -9.90
CA LEU A 65 1.46 -1.12 -11.13
C LEU A 65 1.74 -2.05 -12.32
N LYS A 66 0.72 -2.24 -13.15
CA LYS A 66 0.80 -2.88 -14.46
C LYS A 66 0.60 -1.80 -15.52
N GLN A 67 1.43 -1.79 -16.57
CA GLN A 67 1.17 -0.93 -17.73
C GLN A 67 -0.15 -1.33 -18.38
N SER A 68 -0.97 -0.32 -18.70
CA SER A 68 -2.25 -0.50 -19.38
C SER A 68 -2.57 0.78 -20.17
N PRO A 69 -2.46 0.77 -21.50
CA PRO A 69 -2.88 1.89 -22.33
C PRO A 69 -4.34 2.27 -22.04
N GLY A 70 -4.59 3.55 -21.74
CA GLY A 70 -5.92 4.02 -21.33
C GLY A 70 -6.26 3.80 -19.85
N GLY A 71 -5.47 3.01 -19.12
CA GLY A 71 -5.61 2.81 -17.68
C GLY A 71 -5.32 4.08 -16.88
N ARG A 72 -5.98 4.19 -15.72
CA ARG A 72 -5.78 5.27 -14.76
C ARG A 72 -5.69 4.71 -13.35
N VAL A 73 -4.67 5.14 -12.60
CA VAL A 73 -4.54 4.81 -11.17
C VAL A 73 -4.72 6.08 -10.36
N TRP A 74 -5.77 6.13 -9.56
CA TRP A 74 -6.03 7.22 -8.64
C TRP A 74 -5.30 7.04 -7.31
N GLY A 75 -4.82 8.14 -6.74
CA GLY A 75 -4.11 8.13 -5.47
C GLY A 75 -3.97 9.54 -4.88
N VAL A 76 -2.99 9.69 -3.99
CA VAL A 76 -2.71 10.96 -3.31
C VAL A 76 -1.29 11.40 -3.61
N VAL A 77 -1.11 12.66 -3.95
CA VAL A 77 0.19 13.31 -4.05
C VAL A 77 0.48 14.04 -2.75
N TYR A 78 1.71 13.91 -2.26
CA TYR A 78 2.27 14.65 -1.14
C TYR A 78 3.38 15.57 -1.65
N GLU A 79 3.23 16.87 -1.42
CA GLU A 79 4.28 17.86 -1.65
C GLU A 79 5.20 17.92 -0.43
N VAL A 80 6.49 17.68 -0.61
CA VAL A 80 7.50 17.78 0.44
C VAL A 80 8.45 18.92 0.08
N LYS A 81 8.43 19.98 0.89
CA LYS A 81 9.23 21.19 0.67
C LYS A 81 10.29 21.36 1.76
N GLY A 82 11.51 21.70 1.36
CA GLY A 82 12.65 21.91 2.26
C GLY A 82 13.53 20.67 2.39
N LYS A 83 14.84 20.86 2.30
CA LYS A 83 15.84 19.79 2.17
C LYS A 83 15.80 18.76 3.30
N ASP A 84 15.60 19.19 4.55
CA ASP A 84 15.55 18.27 5.70
C ASP A 84 14.32 17.35 5.68
N LYS A 85 13.16 17.90 5.29
CA LYS A 85 11.92 17.12 5.12
C LYS A 85 12.05 16.15 3.96
N ILE A 86 12.65 16.58 2.84
CA ILE A 86 12.94 15.73 1.69
C ILE A 86 13.86 14.58 2.09
N LYS A 87 14.95 14.87 2.80
CA LYS A 87 15.88 13.86 3.31
C LYS A 87 15.16 12.84 4.19
N THR A 88 14.40 13.31 5.17
CA THR A 88 13.68 12.45 6.11
C THR A 88 12.63 11.59 5.41
N ALA A 89 11.88 12.16 4.45
CA ALA A 89 10.91 11.42 3.65
C ALA A 89 11.59 10.33 2.81
N CYS A 90 12.70 10.64 2.13
CA CYS A 90 13.46 9.67 1.35
C CYS A 90 14.03 8.55 2.23
N ASP A 91 14.58 8.87 3.40
CA ASP A 91 15.12 7.88 4.35
C ASP A 91 14.04 6.89 4.80
N ARG A 92 12.85 7.41 5.17
CA ARG A 92 11.73 6.57 5.62
C ARG A 92 11.16 5.69 4.50
N LEU A 93 10.97 6.26 3.31
CA LEU A 93 10.40 5.54 2.17
C LEU A 93 11.38 4.53 1.58
N TYR A 94 12.69 4.79 1.65
CA TYR A 94 13.71 3.81 1.30
C TYR A 94 13.56 2.54 2.13
N VAL A 95 13.47 2.65 3.46
CA VAL A 95 13.31 1.48 4.35
C VAL A 95 12.00 0.75 4.04
N ARG A 96 10.89 1.49 4.00
CA ARG A 96 9.55 0.92 3.88
C ARG A 96 9.28 0.29 2.52
N GLU A 97 9.60 0.98 1.43
CA GLU A 97 9.20 0.58 0.08
C GLU A 97 10.32 -0.19 -0.62
N GLN A 98 11.59 0.22 -0.48
CA GLN A 98 12.70 -0.42 -1.20
C GLN A 98 13.35 -1.54 -0.40
N SER A 99 13.73 -1.30 0.86
CA SER A 99 14.43 -2.31 1.66
C SER A 99 13.53 -3.48 2.04
N ILE A 100 12.27 -3.21 2.42
CA ILE A 100 11.33 -4.27 2.87
C ILE A 100 10.42 -4.74 1.73
N GLY A 101 9.95 -3.81 0.88
CA GLY A 101 9.03 -4.13 -0.22
C GLY A 101 9.70 -4.51 -1.53
N CYS A 102 11.02 -4.27 -1.65
CA CYS A 102 11.80 -4.44 -2.89
C CYS A 102 11.27 -3.61 -4.08
N TYR A 103 10.56 -2.51 -3.84
CA TYR A 103 10.05 -1.65 -4.90
C TYR A 103 11.19 -0.84 -5.53
N ASP A 104 11.09 -0.62 -6.84
CA ASP A 104 11.89 0.35 -7.58
C ASP A 104 11.23 1.72 -7.52
N MET A 105 12.00 2.76 -7.86
CA MET A 105 11.53 4.15 -7.85
C MET A 105 11.61 4.77 -9.25
N LYS A 106 10.55 5.47 -9.68
CA LYS A 106 10.51 6.27 -10.91
C LYS A 106 9.78 7.59 -10.69
N MET A 107 10.09 8.58 -11.54
CA MET A 107 9.34 9.83 -11.61
C MET A 107 8.48 9.78 -12.85
N LEU A 108 7.17 9.87 -12.65
CA LEU A 108 6.19 9.87 -13.73
C LEU A 108 5.28 11.09 -13.60
N PRO A 109 4.72 11.58 -14.72
CA PRO A 109 3.72 12.63 -14.68
C PRO A 109 2.43 12.11 -14.04
N VAL A 110 1.95 12.82 -13.03
CA VAL A 110 0.62 12.63 -12.45
C VAL A 110 -0.22 13.88 -12.64
N TYR A 111 -1.54 13.70 -12.69
CA TYR A 111 -2.49 14.76 -13.00
C TYR A 111 -3.40 14.99 -11.80
N SER A 112 -3.49 16.23 -11.35
CA SER A 112 -4.40 16.61 -10.25
C SER A 112 -5.84 16.27 -10.61
N LYS A 113 -6.63 15.83 -9.62
CA LYS A 113 -8.09 15.67 -9.76
C LYS A 113 -8.77 17.00 -10.09
N ASP A 114 -8.29 18.07 -9.44
CA ASP A 114 -8.70 19.45 -9.77
C ASP A 114 -7.89 19.92 -10.98
N SER A 115 -8.54 20.04 -12.13
CA SER A 115 -7.91 20.43 -13.39
C SER A 115 -7.52 21.91 -13.44
N ALA A 116 -8.11 22.76 -12.60
CA ALA A 116 -7.70 24.16 -12.47
C ALA A 116 -6.36 24.27 -11.72
N ALA A 117 -6.09 23.34 -10.80
CA ALA A 117 -4.82 23.25 -10.11
C ALA A 117 -3.69 22.98 -11.12
N PHE A 118 -2.52 23.59 -10.87
CA PHE A 118 -1.32 23.46 -11.71
C PHE A 118 -1.55 23.84 -13.19
N HIS A 119 -2.59 24.63 -13.49
CA HIS A 119 -2.96 25.02 -14.86
C HIS A 119 -3.19 23.81 -15.78
N GLY A 120 -3.70 22.70 -15.23
CA GLY A 120 -3.91 21.46 -15.96
C GLY A 120 -2.63 20.72 -16.38
N LYS A 121 -1.44 21.20 -15.95
CA LYS A 121 -0.17 20.57 -16.30
C LYS A 121 0.10 19.34 -15.43
N PRO A 122 0.75 18.31 -15.98
CA PRO A 122 1.20 17.18 -15.19
C PRO A 122 2.27 17.60 -14.18
N ILE A 123 2.28 16.92 -13.05
CA ILE A 123 3.22 17.10 -11.94
C ILE A 123 4.19 15.93 -11.96
N PRO A 124 5.51 16.13 -12.04
CA PRO A 124 6.46 15.05 -11.92
C PRO A 124 6.46 14.55 -10.47
N ALA A 125 6.03 13.30 -10.25
CA ALA A 125 5.95 12.71 -8.92
C ALA A 125 6.73 11.40 -8.83
N ILE A 126 7.39 11.21 -7.70
CA ILE A 126 8.09 9.98 -7.30
C ILE A 126 7.05 8.90 -7.00
N ILE A 127 7.25 7.73 -7.59
CA ILE A 127 6.39 6.56 -7.47
C ILE A 127 7.28 5.36 -7.18
N TYR A 128 6.90 4.61 -6.16
CA TYR A 128 7.47 3.30 -5.86
C TYR A 128 6.63 2.23 -6.57
N TYR A 129 7.24 1.38 -7.39
CA TYR A 129 6.56 0.34 -8.16
C TYR A 129 7.36 -0.97 -8.13
N ALA A 130 6.69 -2.12 -8.18
CA ALA A 130 7.40 -3.40 -8.26
C ALA A 130 7.53 -3.81 -9.72
N THR A 131 8.76 -4.10 -10.15
CA THR A 131 9.03 -4.71 -11.47
C THR A 131 8.69 -6.20 -11.44
N PRO A 132 8.46 -6.84 -12.60
CA PRO A 132 8.35 -8.29 -12.67
C PRO A 132 9.60 -9.05 -12.20
N HIS A 133 10.75 -8.37 -12.07
CA HIS A 133 11.98 -8.91 -11.51
C HIS A 133 12.02 -8.86 -9.98
N ASN A 134 11.07 -8.19 -9.34
CA ASN A 134 10.95 -8.17 -7.88
C ASN A 134 10.66 -9.59 -7.38
N PRO A 135 11.41 -10.13 -6.40
CA PRO A 135 11.26 -11.51 -5.92
C PRO A 135 9.90 -11.80 -5.31
N ASN A 136 9.17 -10.75 -4.89
CA ASN A 136 7.82 -10.85 -4.35
C ASN A 136 6.75 -10.58 -5.41
N TYR A 137 7.08 -10.36 -6.69
CA TYR A 137 6.08 -10.23 -7.74
C TYR A 137 5.44 -11.59 -8.03
N THR A 138 4.13 -11.70 -7.82
CA THR A 138 3.39 -12.96 -7.98
C THR A 138 2.66 -13.06 -9.31
N GLY A 139 2.52 -11.94 -10.03
CA GLY A 139 1.71 -11.86 -11.25
C GLY A 139 0.23 -12.12 -10.99
N ASP A 140 -0.49 -12.45 -12.06
CA ASP A 140 -1.90 -12.79 -12.00
C ASP A 140 -2.10 -14.22 -11.49
N GLU A 141 -2.67 -14.34 -10.30
CA GLU A 141 -2.99 -15.61 -9.65
C GLU A 141 -4.51 -15.89 -9.63
N GLY A 142 -5.31 -15.03 -10.26
CA GLY A 142 -6.77 -15.07 -10.19
C GLY A 142 -7.34 -14.40 -8.93
N GLU A 143 -8.41 -13.63 -9.10
CA GLU A 143 -9.01 -12.82 -8.03
C GLU A 143 -9.52 -13.67 -6.85
N GLU A 144 -10.03 -14.88 -7.09
CA GLU A 144 -10.48 -15.79 -6.03
C GLU A 144 -9.34 -16.24 -5.10
N LYS A 145 -8.18 -16.59 -5.68
CA LYS A 145 -6.99 -16.98 -4.93
C LYS A 145 -6.44 -15.78 -4.15
N ILE A 146 -6.34 -14.63 -4.81
CA ILE A 146 -5.91 -13.37 -4.18
C ILE A 146 -6.84 -13.01 -3.01
N ALA A 147 -8.16 -13.08 -3.20
CA ALA A 147 -9.13 -12.80 -2.16
C ALA A 147 -9.02 -13.77 -0.97
N LYS A 148 -8.78 -15.07 -1.20
CA LYS A 148 -8.54 -16.04 -0.12
C LYS A 148 -7.30 -15.69 0.70
N ILE A 149 -6.23 -15.25 0.03
CA ILE A 149 -4.99 -14.83 0.69
C ILE A 149 -5.24 -13.56 1.52
N ILE A 150 -5.87 -12.53 0.94
CA ILE A 150 -6.19 -11.28 1.64
C ILE A 150 -7.08 -11.54 2.86
N ALA A 151 -8.07 -12.42 2.74
CA ALA A 151 -9.02 -12.74 3.80
C ALA A 151 -8.38 -13.45 5.00
N THR A 152 -7.17 -13.99 4.87
CA THR A 152 -6.58 -14.89 5.90
C THR A 152 -5.12 -14.59 6.24
N SER A 153 -4.51 -13.56 5.67
CA SER A 153 -3.11 -13.18 5.90
C SER A 153 -3.01 -11.97 6.82
N HIS A 154 -1.99 -11.97 7.69
CA HIS A 154 -1.68 -10.86 8.57
C HIS A 154 -0.16 -10.76 8.73
N GLY A 155 0.33 -9.54 8.92
CA GLY A 155 1.73 -9.28 9.21
C GLY A 155 1.89 -8.22 10.29
N VAL A 156 3.11 -7.70 10.44
CA VAL A 156 3.45 -6.73 11.51
C VAL A 156 2.66 -5.42 11.38
N SER A 157 2.15 -5.10 10.20
CA SER A 157 1.33 -3.91 9.94
C SER A 157 -0.17 -4.18 10.02
N GLY A 158 -0.57 -5.38 10.47
CA GLY A 158 -1.97 -5.79 10.66
C GLY A 158 -2.49 -6.74 9.60
N HIS A 159 -3.78 -7.04 9.70
CA HIS A 159 -4.48 -7.95 8.79
C HIS A 159 -4.50 -7.39 7.35
N ASN A 160 -4.39 -8.26 6.34
CA ASN A 160 -4.33 -7.84 4.93
C ASN A 160 -5.65 -7.21 4.45
N ILE A 161 -6.80 -7.64 5.02
CA ILE A 161 -8.13 -7.03 4.79
C ILE A 161 -8.09 -5.51 4.97
N GLU A 162 -7.40 -4.99 5.99
CA GLU A 162 -7.32 -3.53 6.21
C GLU A 162 -6.77 -2.82 4.97
N TYR A 163 -5.73 -3.39 4.36
CA TYR A 163 -5.09 -2.81 3.20
C TYR A 163 -6.06 -2.68 2.02
N LEU A 164 -6.84 -3.73 1.74
CA LEU A 164 -7.86 -3.70 0.68
C LEU A 164 -9.00 -2.74 1.03
N PHE A 165 -9.59 -2.87 2.23
CA PHE A 165 -10.79 -2.11 2.57
C PHE A 165 -10.52 -0.61 2.64
N ARG A 166 -9.36 -0.19 3.17
CA ARG A 166 -9.00 1.23 3.17
C ARG A 166 -8.80 1.82 1.78
N LEU A 167 -8.33 1.02 0.80
CA LEU A 167 -8.24 1.46 -0.60
C LEU A 167 -9.63 1.60 -1.22
N VAL A 168 -10.51 0.65 -0.96
CA VAL A 168 -11.89 0.67 -1.45
C VAL A 168 -12.67 1.84 -0.84
N ASP A 169 -12.49 2.11 0.45
CA ASP A 169 -13.07 3.27 1.13
C ASP A 169 -12.60 4.57 0.48
N PHE A 170 -11.30 4.72 0.23
CA PHE A 170 -10.77 5.88 -0.49
C PHE A 170 -11.44 6.08 -1.85
N MET A 171 -11.57 5.02 -2.65
CA MET A 171 -12.23 5.10 -3.96
C MET A 171 -13.70 5.51 -3.83
N ARG A 172 -14.47 4.85 -2.96
CA ARG A 172 -15.90 5.12 -2.77
C ARG A 172 -16.16 6.53 -2.21
N GLU A 173 -15.36 6.98 -1.26
CA GLU A 173 -15.56 8.27 -0.59
C GLU A 173 -15.02 9.44 -1.41
N SER A 174 -13.85 9.28 -2.03
CA SER A 174 -13.16 10.39 -2.71
C SER A 174 -13.41 10.44 -4.21
N LEU A 175 -13.79 9.32 -4.83
CA LEU A 175 -13.85 9.13 -6.28
C LEU A 175 -15.08 8.28 -6.69
N PRO A 176 -16.30 8.64 -6.25
CA PRO A 176 -17.50 7.80 -6.43
C PRO A 176 -17.87 7.52 -7.90
N ASN A 177 -17.41 8.37 -8.82
CA ASN A 177 -17.71 8.26 -10.25
C ASN A 177 -16.61 7.53 -11.04
N GLU A 178 -15.52 7.13 -10.39
CA GLU A 178 -14.39 6.46 -11.04
C GLU A 178 -14.50 4.94 -10.86
N SER A 179 -14.23 4.22 -11.95
CA SER A 179 -14.28 2.76 -11.95
C SER A 179 -12.95 2.17 -11.52
N GLU A 180 -13.00 1.13 -10.68
CA GLU A 180 -11.84 0.34 -10.30
C GLU A 180 -12.22 -1.14 -10.14
N PRO A 181 -12.46 -1.87 -11.25
CA PRO A 181 -13.07 -3.19 -11.22
C PRO A 181 -12.29 -4.19 -10.37
N HIS A 182 -10.96 -4.23 -10.53
CA HIS A 182 -10.08 -5.13 -9.77
C HIS A 182 -10.22 -4.96 -8.25
N LEU A 183 -10.28 -3.71 -7.75
CA LEU A 183 -10.47 -3.47 -6.32
C LEU A 183 -11.85 -3.90 -5.85
N TYR A 184 -12.89 -3.60 -6.61
CA TYR A 184 -14.27 -3.88 -6.22
C TYR A 184 -14.61 -5.37 -6.29
N THR A 185 -14.06 -6.10 -7.26
CA THR A 185 -14.18 -7.56 -7.30
C THR A 185 -13.52 -8.19 -6.08
N LEU A 186 -12.27 -7.81 -5.78
CA LEU A 186 -11.59 -8.31 -4.57
C LEU A 186 -12.32 -7.92 -3.28
N ASP A 187 -12.87 -6.71 -3.18
CA ASP A 187 -13.69 -6.27 -2.03
C ASP A 187 -14.87 -7.21 -1.81
N SER A 188 -15.64 -7.48 -2.86
CA SER A 188 -16.80 -8.38 -2.81
C SER A 188 -16.42 -9.81 -2.42
N LEU A 189 -15.36 -10.36 -3.04
CA LEU A 189 -14.89 -11.70 -2.75
C LEU A 189 -14.38 -11.83 -1.31
N VAL A 190 -13.58 -10.87 -0.83
CA VAL A 190 -13.08 -10.88 0.55
C VAL A 190 -14.22 -10.75 1.54
N ARG A 191 -15.16 -9.82 1.32
CA ARG A 191 -16.35 -9.65 2.18
C ARG A 191 -17.16 -10.94 2.27
N THR A 192 -17.40 -11.61 1.14
CA THR A 192 -18.11 -12.89 1.11
C THR A 192 -17.39 -13.94 1.95
N LYS A 193 -16.06 -14.06 1.80
CA LYS A 193 -15.24 -15.03 2.55
C LYS A 193 -15.23 -14.79 4.06
N VAL A 194 -15.35 -13.54 4.51
CA VAL A 194 -15.46 -13.20 5.94
C VAL A 194 -16.91 -13.08 6.43
N GLY A 195 -17.89 -13.34 5.57
CA GLY A 195 -19.32 -13.30 5.88
C GLY A 195 -19.85 -11.89 6.16
N LEU A 196 -19.36 -10.89 5.43
CA LEU A 196 -19.86 -9.52 5.41
C LEU A 196 -20.78 -9.27 4.21
N CYS A 197 -21.67 -8.28 4.32
CA CYS A 197 -22.55 -7.86 3.24
C CYS A 197 -21.76 -7.19 2.10
N CYS A 198 -22.06 -7.58 0.84
CA CYS A 198 -21.49 -6.96 -0.36
C CYS A 198 -22.41 -5.92 -1.01
N LYS A 199 -23.72 -5.91 -0.68
CA LYS A 199 -24.71 -5.00 -1.30
C LYS A 199 -24.58 -3.57 -0.78
N THR A 200 -24.42 -3.45 0.53
CA THR A 200 -24.24 -2.18 1.25
C THR A 200 -22.96 -2.26 2.08
N PRO A 201 -21.80 -2.25 1.42
CA PRO A 201 -20.53 -2.48 2.08
C PRO A 201 -20.20 -1.33 3.03
N LEU A 202 -20.16 -1.62 4.33
CA LEU A 202 -19.68 -0.67 5.35
C LEU A 202 -18.18 -0.40 5.17
N SER A 203 -17.77 0.82 5.47
CA SER A 203 -16.36 1.21 5.47
C SER A 203 -15.58 0.51 6.57
N TRP A 204 -14.26 0.43 6.43
CA TRP A 204 -13.34 -0.12 7.43
C TRP A 204 -13.60 0.47 8.82
N ARG A 205 -13.78 1.80 8.90
CA ARG A 205 -14.05 2.50 10.16
C ARG A 205 -15.36 2.05 10.80
N LEU A 206 -16.43 1.96 10.02
CA LEU A 206 -17.75 1.55 10.51
C LEU A 206 -17.75 0.08 10.93
N LEU A 207 -17.14 -0.82 10.15
CA LEU A 207 -17.01 -2.23 10.51
C LEU A 207 -16.29 -2.42 11.85
N LEU A 208 -15.21 -1.67 12.10
CA LEU A 208 -14.53 -1.71 13.38
C LEU A 208 -15.38 -1.18 14.55
N GLN A 209 -16.35 -0.32 14.29
CA GLN A 209 -17.21 0.26 15.32
C GLN A 209 -18.43 -0.61 15.64
N CYS A 210 -19.03 -1.25 14.63
CA CYS A 210 -20.34 -1.90 14.78
C CYS A 210 -20.35 -3.42 14.58
N ASP A 211 -19.24 -4.06 14.21
CA ASP A 211 -19.18 -5.50 13.96
C ASP A 211 -18.12 -6.21 14.83
N ASP A 212 -18.58 -6.85 15.90
CA ASP A 212 -17.75 -7.58 16.87
C ASP A 212 -17.05 -8.80 16.26
N ARG A 213 -17.70 -9.45 15.29
CA ARG A 213 -17.11 -10.59 14.58
C ARG A 213 -15.96 -10.09 13.72
N PHE A 214 -16.15 -9.00 12.99
CA PHE A 214 -15.10 -8.38 12.18
C PHE A 214 -13.92 -7.93 13.02
N ARG A 215 -14.17 -7.27 14.16
CA ARG A 215 -13.11 -6.88 15.11
C ARG A 215 -12.27 -8.08 15.55
N ARG A 216 -12.90 -9.23 15.84
CA ARG A 216 -12.16 -10.47 16.18
C ARG A 216 -11.32 -10.98 15.01
N ILE A 217 -11.86 -10.97 13.80
CA ILE A 217 -11.14 -11.39 12.58
C ILE A 217 -9.86 -10.57 12.42
N VAL A 218 -9.96 -9.24 12.42
CA VAL A 218 -8.80 -8.37 12.14
C VAL A 218 -7.93 -8.09 13.37
N GLY A 219 -8.45 -8.32 14.57
CA GLY A 219 -7.75 -8.14 15.84
C GLY A 219 -6.86 -9.33 16.24
N SER A 220 -7.28 -10.56 15.93
CA SER A 220 -6.55 -11.80 16.28
C SER A 220 -5.09 -11.83 15.80
N GLY A 221 -4.77 -11.13 14.71
CA GLY A 221 -3.40 -11.05 14.19
C GLY A 221 -2.42 -10.26 15.10
N LYS A 222 -2.89 -9.32 15.93
CA LYS A 222 -1.99 -8.50 16.77
C LYS A 222 -1.44 -9.28 17.98
N GLU A 223 -2.22 -10.23 18.52
CA GLU A 223 -1.78 -11.09 19.63
C GLU A 223 -0.77 -12.14 19.18
N ASN A 224 -0.99 -12.74 17.99
CA ASN A 224 -0.09 -13.76 17.46
C ASN A 224 1.28 -13.19 17.06
N VAL A 225 1.34 -11.98 16.47
CA VAL A 225 2.63 -11.33 16.13
C VAL A 225 3.44 -11.01 17.39
N ARG A 226 2.81 -10.57 18.49
CA ARG A 226 3.51 -10.36 19.77
C ARG A 226 4.11 -11.66 20.33
N ARG A 227 3.40 -12.78 20.18
CA ARG A 227 3.91 -14.11 20.60
C ARG A 227 5.06 -14.60 19.71
N THR A 228 4.98 -14.41 18.38
CA THR A 228 6.05 -14.83 17.47
C THR A 228 7.32 -14.00 17.66
N LEU A 229 7.21 -12.68 17.79
CA LEU A 229 8.37 -11.80 18.05
C LEU A 229 9.03 -12.11 19.39
N SER A 230 8.25 -12.39 20.44
CA SER A 230 8.81 -12.81 21.73
C SER A 230 9.52 -14.17 21.67
N SER A 231 8.99 -15.13 20.89
CA SER A 231 9.66 -16.43 20.68
C SER A 231 10.94 -16.34 19.84
N GLU A 232 10.98 -15.46 18.83
CA GLU A 232 12.18 -15.22 18.01
C GLU A 232 13.26 -14.51 18.82
N ASP A 233 12.90 -13.54 19.66
CA ASP A 233 13.82 -12.87 20.59
C ASP A 233 14.38 -13.84 21.66
N GLU A 234 13.59 -14.79 22.15
CA GLU A 234 14.05 -15.84 23.08
C GLU A 234 14.98 -16.86 22.39
N GLN A 235 14.69 -17.26 21.15
CA GLN A 235 15.59 -18.13 20.38
C GLN A 235 16.92 -17.45 20.04
N ASN A 236 16.91 -16.14 19.73
CA ASN A 236 18.13 -15.40 19.45
C ASN A 236 18.99 -15.17 20.70
N LYS A 237 18.36 -15.00 21.88
CA LYS A 237 19.07 -14.95 23.18
C LYS A 237 19.67 -16.29 23.57
N SER A 238 18.96 -17.39 23.30
CA SER A 238 19.47 -18.75 23.57
C SER A 238 20.64 -19.12 22.66
N SER A 239 20.60 -18.70 21.38
CA SER A 239 21.71 -18.90 20.43
C SER A 239 22.98 -18.13 20.80
N MET A 240 22.86 -16.92 21.38
CA MET A 240 24.02 -16.16 21.88
C MET A 240 24.63 -16.72 23.18
N ALA A 241 23.84 -17.39 24.02
CA ALA A 241 24.32 -17.96 25.28
C ALA A 241 25.11 -19.28 25.12
N VAL A 242 25.08 -19.88 23.93
CA VAL A 242 25.79 -21.14 23.62
C VAL A 242 27.17 -20.88 22.97
N CYS A 243 27.50 -19.62 22.65
CA CYS A 243 28.76 -19.22 22.00
C CYS A 243 29.72 -18.42 22.89
N THR A 244 29.56 -18.46 24.22
CA THR A 244 30.52 -17.89 25.21
C THR A 244 31.06 -18.98 26.10
#